data_AF-A0A7C1ZQB3-F1
#
_entry.id   AF-A0A7C1ZQB3-F1
#
_cell.length_a   1.000
_cell.length_b   1.000
_cell.length_c   1.000
_cell.angle_alpha   90.00
_cell.angle_beta   90.00
_cell.angle_gamma   90.00
#
_symmetry.space_group_name_H-M   'P 1'
#
loop_
_entity.id
_entity.type
_entity.pdbx_description
1 polymer ?
#
loop_
_entity_poly.entity_id
_entity_poly.type
_entity_poly.pdbx_seq_one_letter_code
_entity_poly.pdbx_strand_id
1 'polypeptide(L)'
;MNFISPWIHTTERCNLRCHYCYVKGNAVMSPDIYDKLGVLLLNAPTNKRHLRFAGGEPLLVFDIWEPFARRMLKHSGTTVEVLTNLRAVPDSFWEFAELDSVNISISIDNGKTVKVLDKSMNEKLKRIRNPWILTTVTKENVEDLNVLAAFIGMNNYGWSITTDYFGATTPHWEVLSESLLGVVSVLKEFDYDFTKISFNNFSVKSNFSGCKAGNEMFAVAPNGNIYRCQTEIGKPCEIGNVHDGYTPKGMCAKKECDGCSVSGFCHGWCPLYYKTPNPMCNVIKLFANDVLKEVKKHAK
;
A
#
# COMPACT_ATOMS: atom_id res chain seq x y z
N MET A 1 -16.43 8.89 12.18
CA MET A 1 -15.28 8.57 11.30
C MET A 1 -14.01 8.63 12.17
N ASN A 2 -13.25 7.54 12.28
CA ASN A 2 -12.09 7.50 13.20
C ASN A 2 -10.83 8.15 12.60
N PHE A 3 -10.67 8.05 11.29
CA PHE A 3 -9.58 8.65 10.51
C PHE A 3 -10.05 8.84 9.07
N ILE A 4 -9.28 9.58 8.29
CA ILE A 4 -9.46 9.72 6.85
C ILE A 4 -8.12 9.48 6.16
N SER A 5 -8.12 8.65 5.11
CA SER A 5 -6.89 8.28 4.40
C SER A 5 -7.12 8.21 2.89
N PRO A 6 -6.95 9.35 2.19
CA PRO A 6 -7.05 9.40 0.74
C PRO A 6 -5.80 8.81 0.08
N TRP A 7 -6.02 8.01 -0.96
CA TRP A 7 -5.03 7.67 -1.99
C TRP A 7 -5.06 8.74 -3.08
N ILE A 8 -4.08 9.63 -3.08
CA ILE A 8 -4.01 10.79 -3.95
C ILE A 8 -3.16 10.42 -5.15
N HIS A 9 -3.78 10.23 -6.32
CA HIS A 9 -3.08 10.00 -7.57
C HIS A 9 -2.55 11.33 -8.11
N THR A 10 -1.29 11.65 -7.80
CA THR A 10 -0.68 12.94 -8.15
C THR A 10 -0.45 13.09 -9.65
N THR A 11 -0.26 11.96 -10.33
CA THR A 11 -0.03 11.85 -11.77
C THR A 11 -0.37 10.45 -12.24
N GLU A 12 -0.68 10.30 -13.53
CA GLU A 12 -0.72 9.00 -14.23
C GLU A 12 0.61 8.71 -14.94
N ARG A 13 1.51 9.70 -15.05
CA ARG A 13 2.82 9.54 -15.67
C ARG A 13 3.71 8.66 -14.79
N CYS A 14 4.36 7.68 -15.40
CA CYS A 14 5.35 6.83 -14.74
C CYS A 14 6.57 6.66 -15.66
N ASN A 15 7.74 6.51 -15.07
CA ASN A 15 8.99 6.14 -15.76
C ASN A 15 9.19 4.62 -15.90
N LEU A 16 8.24 3.82 -15.41
CA LEU A 16 8.16 2.38 -15.60
C LEU A 16 6.91 1.97 -16.39
N ARG A 17 6.87 0.73 -16.87
CA ARG A 17 5.76 0.11 -17.60
C ARG A 17 5.50 -1.30 -17.09
N CYS A 18 5.22 -1.43 -15.79
CA CYS A 18 4.97 -2.74 -15.18
C CYS A 18 3.74 -3.40 -15.81
N HIS A 19 3.85 -4.68 -16.20
CA HIS A 19 2.80 -5.37 -16.95
C HIS A 19 1.50 -5.57 -16.15
N TYR A 20 1.58 -5.57 -14.82
CA TYR A 20 0.43 -5.68 -13.90
C TYR A 20 -0.16 -4.31 -13.52
N CYS A 21 0.42 -3.19 -13.98
CA CYS A 21 0.00 -1.86 -13.56
C CYS A 21 -1.39 -1.51 -14.10
N TYR A 22 -2.26 -1.03 -13.21
CA TYR A 22 -3.61 -0.60 -13.58
C TYR A 22 -3.70 0.92 -13.88
N VAL A 23 -2.69 1.71 -13.53
CA VAL A 23 -2.64 3.16 -13.81
C VAL A 23 -2.27 3.36 -15.28
N LYS A 24 -3.09 4.15 -15.98
CA LYS A 24 -2.94 4.45 -17.40
C LYS A 24 -3.16 5.94 -17.63
N GLY A 25 -2.49 6.49 -18.64
CA GLY A 25 -2.65 7.89 -19.03
C GLY A 25 -1.39 8.72 -18.73
N ASN A 26 -1.56 10.04 -18.74
CA ASN A 26 -0.49 11.01 -18.56
C ASN A 26 -0.95 12.25 -17.78
N ALA A 27 -2.13 12.23 -17.17
CA ALA A 27 -2.65 13.37 -16.42
C ALA A 27 -1.74 13.71 -15.23
N VAL A 28 -1.69 14.98 -14.86
CA VAL A 28 -0.99 15.50 -13.68
C VAL A 28 -2.01 16.31 -12.89
N MET A 29 -2.11 16.05 -11.58
CA MET A 29 -3.03 16.77 -10.70
C MET A 29 -2.58 18.24 -10.56
N SER A 30 -3.51 19.17 -10.75
CA SER A 30 -3.20 20.61 -10.67
C SER A 30 -3.21 21.12 -9.22
N PRO A 31 -2.52 22.24 -8.91
CA PRO A 31 -2.56 22.88 -7.60
C PRO A 31 -3.97 23.18 -7.07
N ASP A 32 -4.92 23.58 -7.92
CA ASP A 32 -6.30 23.87 -7.51
C ASP A 32 -7.01 22.62 -6.95
N ILE A 33 -6.79 21.45 -7.55
CA ILE A 33 -7.35 20.18 -7.04
C ILE A 33 -6.82 19.89 -5.63
N TYR A 34 -5.53 20.15 -5.36
CA TYR A 34 -4.96 20.00 -4.03
C TYR A 34 -5.58 20.99 -3.02
N ASP A 35 -5.83 22.23 -3.41
CA ASP A 35 -6.47 23.21 -2.53
C ASP A 35 -7.89 22.81 -2.14
N LYS A 36 -8.67 22.34 -3.12
CA LYS A 36 -10.03 21.80 -2.89
C LYS A 36 -10.01 20.54 -2.02
N LEU A 37 -9.08 19.62 -2.30
CA LEU A 37 -8.87 18.44 -1.48
C LEU A 37 -8.50 18.81 -0.04
N GLY A 38 -7.65 19.82 0.16
CA GLY A 38 -7.29 20.33 1.48
C GLY A 38 -8.50 20.79 2.28
N VAL A 39 -9.36 21.62 1.68
CA VAL A 39 -10.62 22.06 2.31
C VAL A 39 -11.49 20.87 2.71
N LEU A 40 -11.68 19.90 1.80
CA LEU A 40 -12.45 18.69 2.06
C LEU A 40 -11.89 17.89 3.24
N LEU A 41 -10.57 17.67 3.29
CA LEU A 41 -9.91 16.90 4.35
C LEU A 41 -9.90 17.62 5.70
N LEU A 42 -9.81 18.95 5.71
CA LEU A 42 -9.85 19.74 6.94
C LEU A 42 -11.27 19.81 7.53
N ASN A 43 -12.29 19.79 6.68
CA ASN A 43 -13.70 19.76 7.09
C ASN A 43 -14.18 18.37 7.53
N ALA A 44 -13.41 17.31 7.29
CA ALA A 44 -13.76 15.97 7.75
C ALA A 44 -13.87 15.91 9.29
N PRO A 45 -14.81 15.15 9.87
CA PRO A 45 -15.05 15.09 11.32
C PRO A 45 -14.03 14.21 12.06
N THR A 46 -12.75 14.40 11.75
CA THR A 46 -11.60 13.76 12.39
C THR A 46 -10.34 14.59 12.16
N ASN A 47 -9.44 14.61 13.15
CA ASN A 47 -8.11 15.20 12.99
C ASN A 47 -7.06 14.19 12.51
N LYS A 48 -7.38 12.88 12.50
CA LYS A 48 -6.46 11.82 12.06
C LYS A 48 -6.51 11.69 10.54
N ARG A 49 -5.49 12.20 9.86
CA ARG A 49 -5.40 12.24 8.40
C ARG A 49 -4.15 11.50 7.95
N HIS A 50 -4.29 10.55 7.04
CA HIS A 50 -3.15 9.81 6.51
C HIS A 50 -3.16 9.89 4.99
N LEU A 51 -2.41 10.85 4.46
CA LEU A 51 -2.41 11.19 3.04
C LEU A 51 -1.42 10.30 2.30
N ARG A 52 -1.89 9.55 1.32
CA ARG A 52 -1.04 8.65 0.53
C ARG A 52 -0.83 9.22 -0.86
N PHE A 53 0.39 9.65 -1.18
CA PHE A 53 0.74 10.11 -2.52
C PHE A 53 1.16 8.91 -3.37
N ALA A 54 0.39 8.65 -4.43
CA ALA A 54 0.51 7.50 -5.31
C ALA A 54 0.12 7.90 -6.76
N GLY A 55 -0.15 6.91 -7.61
CA GLY A 55 -0.54 7.10 -9.00
C GLY A 55 0.42 6.38 -9.93
N GLY A 56 0.95 7.10 -10.92
CA GLY A 56 2.07 6.66 -11.73
C GLY A 56 3.36 6.64 -10.91
N GLU A 57 4.23 7.63 -11.07
CA GLU A 57 5.37 7.86 -10.17
C GLU A 57 5.28 9.26 -9.55
N PRO A 58 4.89 9.38 -8.27
CA PRO A 58 4.69 10.67 -7.62
C PRO A 58 5.93 11.55 -7.60
N LEU A 59 7.14 10.97 -7.57
CA LEU A 59 8.37 11.75 -7.51
C LEU A 59 8.69 12.49 -8.82
N LEU A 60 8.03 12.14 -9.94
CA LEU A 60 8.16 12.89 -11.20
C LEU A 60 7.49 14.27 -11.15
N VAL A 61 6.63 14.52 -10.17
CA VAL A 61 5.84 15.76 -10.01
C VAL A 61 5.91 16.26 -8.56
N PHE A 62 7.01 15.97 -7.88
CA PHE A 62 7.23 16.26 -6.46
C PHE A 62 7.02 17.74 -6.11
N ASP A 63 7.53 18.63 -6.96
CA ASP A 63 7.41 20.08 -6.86
C ASP A 63 5.96 20.59 -6.85
N ILE A 64 5.03 19.84 -7.46
CA ILE A 64 3.62 20.21 -7.54
C ILE A 64 2.88 19.86 -6.25
N TRP A 65 3.07 18.65 -5.71
CA TRP A 65 2.27 18.16 -4.58
C TRP A 65 2.92 18.37 -3.21
N GLU A 66 4.24 18.52 -3.14
CA GLU A 66 4.94 18.72 -1.87
C GLU A 66 4.47 19.95 -1.09
N PRO A 67 4.21 21.11 -1.72
CA PRO A 67 3.69 22.28 -1.00
C PRO A 67 2.36 21.98 -0.31
N PHE A 68 1.50 21.18 -0.94
CA PHE A 68 0.24 20.72 -0.34
C PHE A 68 0.49 19.78 0.85
N ALA A 69 1.38 18.79 0.70
CA ALA A 69 1.74 17.88 1.78
C ALA A 69 2.26 18.64 3.00
N ARG A 70 3.17 19.61 2.81
CA ARG A 70 3.68 20.46 3.91
C ARG A 70 2.61 21.31 4.56
N ARG A 71 1.67 21.88 3.78
CA ARG A 71 0.52 22.60 4.35
C ARG A 71 -0.31 21.69 5.25
N MET A 72 -0.61 20.48 4.80
CA MET A 72 -1.40 19.51 5.57
C MET A 72 -0.69 19.02 6.83
N LEU A 73 0.63 18.81 6.77
CA LEU A 73 1.45 18.39 7.92
C LEU A 73 1.48 19.43 9.07
N LYS A 74 1.14 20.70 8.81
CA LYS A 74 0.99 21.71 9.88
C LYS A 74 -0.22 21.45 10.79
N HIS A 75 -1.17 20.62 10.35
CA HIS A 75 -2.34 20.26 11.14
C HIS A 75 -2.07 18.99 11.96
N SER A 76 -2.29 19.07 13.27
CA SER A 76 -2.10 17.95 14.19
C SER A 76 -2.87 16.71 13.76
N GLY A 77 -2.23 15.53 13.84
CA GLY A 77 -2.83 14.26 13.45
C GLY A 77 -2.73 13.93 11.96
N THR A 78 -2.11 14.81 11.16
CA THR A 78 -1.77 14.51 9.77
C THR A 78 -0.45 13.76 9.66
N THR A 79 -0.45 12.71 8.85
CA THR A 79 0.73 11.98 8.40
C THR A 79 0.69 11.82 6.89
N VAL A 80 1.86 11.60 6.30
CA VAL A 80 2.02 11.39 4.86
C VAL A 80 2.67 10.03 4.62
N GLU A 81 2.24 9.36 3.56
CA GLU A 81 2.90 8.21 2.99
C GLU A 81 3.16 8.48 1.51
N VAL A 82 4.38 8.22 1.03
CA VAL A 82 4.73 8.35 -0.39
C VAL A 82 5.03 6.97 -0.94
N LEU A 83 4.29 6.57 -1.98
CA LEU A 83 4.48 5.31 -2.68
C LEU A 83 5.31 5.58 -3.94
N THR A 84 6.49 4.98 -4.05
CA THR A 84 7.45 5.29 -5.13
C THR A 84 8.27 4.08 -5.56
N ASN A 85 8.73 4.08 -6.81
CA ASN A 85 9.67 3.11 -7.34
C ASN A 85 11.16 3.50 -7.15
N LEU A 86 11.44 4.70 -6.60
CA LEU A 86 12.77 5.26 -6.35
C LEU A 86 13.72 5.32 -7.56
N ARG A 87 13.21 5.30 -8.80
CA ARG A 87 14.05 5.35 -10.02
C ARG A 87 14.43 6.76 -10.45
N ALA A 88 13.63 7.76 -10.08
CA ALA A 88 13.89 9.16 -10.36
C ALA A 88 13.54 9.97 -9.12
N VAL A 89 14.52 10.17 -8.25
CA VAL A 89 14.33 10.80 -6.94
C VAL A 89 14.97 12.20 -6.95
N PRO A 90 14.20 13.28 -6.85
CA PRO A 90 14.74 14.62 -6.67
C PRO A 90 15.54 14.72 -5.36
N ASP A 91 16.65 15.47 -5.33
CA ASP A 91 17.44 15.59 -4.10
C ASP A 91 16.67 16.23 -2.94
N SER A 92 15.77 17.18 -3.23
CA SER A 92 14.89 17.81 -2.24
C SER A 92 13.90 16.84 -1.59
N PHE A 93 13.65 15.67 -2.18
CA PHE A 93 12.77 14.66 -1.61
C PHE A 93 13.31 14.10 -0.29
N TRP A 94 14.64 13.97 -0.16
CA TRP A 94 15.23 13.33 1.02
C TRP A 94 15.01 14.15 2.30
N GLU A 95 15.07 15.48 2.20
CA GLU A 95 14.71 16.37 3.33
C GLU A 95 13.24 16.19 3.74
N PHE A 96 12.35 16.01 2.77
CA PHE A 96 10.94 15.73 3.06
C PHE A 96 10.73 14.32 3.65
N ALA A 97 11.45 13.32 3.15
CA ALA A 97 11.35 11.92 3.57
C ALA A 97 11.89 11.67 4.99
N GLU A 98 12.80 12.51 5.48
CA GLU A 98 13.36 12.42 6.85
C GLU A 98 12.43 13.02 7.92
N LEU A 99 11.30 13.65 7.54
CA LEU A 99 10.33 14.17 8.51
C LEU A 99 9.63 13.03 9.27
N ASP A 100 9.50 13.15 10.59
CA ASP A 100 8.88 12.13 11.47
C ASP A 100 7.46 11.71 11.09
N SER A 101 6.72 12.59 10.42
CA SER A 101 5.33 12.36 9.99
C SER A 101 5.22 11.84 8.55
N VAL A 102 6.34 11.55 7.90
CA VAL A 102 6.43 11.05 6.53
C VAL A 102 6.90 9.60 6.55
N ASN A 103 6.16 8.73 5.87
CA ASN A 103 6.50 7.32 5.67
C ASN A 103 6.78 7.07 4.20
N ILE A 104 7.74 6.22 3.88
CA ILE A 104 8.07 5.88 2.50
C ILE A 104 7.73 4.41 2.24
N SER A 105 6.90 4.20 1.23
CA SER A 105 6.53 2.90 0.71
C SER A 105 7.19 2.67 -0.66
N ILE A 106 7.97 1.61 -0.80
CA ILE A 106 8.88 1.39 -1.93
C ILE A 106 8.46 0.15 -2.70
N SER A 107 8.22 0.30 -4.00
CA SER A 107 7.90 -0.85 -4.87
C SER A 107 9.15 -1.66 -5.20
N ILE A 108 9.21 -2.91 -4.71
CA ILE A 108 10.28 -3.88 -4.99
C ILE A 108 9.64 -5.25 -5.24
N ASP A 109 9.82 -5.78 -6.44
CA ASP A 109 9.09 -6.97 -6.90
C ASP A 109 9.96 -8.18 -7.17
N ASN A 110 11.28 -8.03 -7.25
CA ASN A 110 12.21 -9.13 -7.50
C ASN A 110 13.65 -8.79 -7.09
N GLY A 111 14.53 -9.79 -7.11
CA GLY A 111 15.96 -9.62 -6.84
C GLY A 111 16.65 -8.62 -7.78
N LYS A 112 16.14 -8.41 -9.00
CA LYS A 112 16.68 -7.38 -9.91
C LYS A 112 16.35 -5.97 -9.43
N THR A 113 15.17 -5.74 -8.87
CA THR A 113 14.79 -4.44 -8.28
C THR A 113 15.57 -4.14 -7.01
N VAL A 114 15.92 -5.16 -6.21
CA VAL A 114 16.81 -5.00 -5.04
C VAL A 114 18.18 -4.46 -5.47
N LYS A 115 18.75 -4.97 -6.55
CA LYS A 115 20.07 -4.53 -7.07
C LYS A 115 20.12 -3.06 -7.50
N VAL A 116 18.97 -2.41 -7.63
CA VAL A 116 18.89 -0.99 -8.00
C VAL A 116 18.98 -0.08 -6.78
N LEU A 117 18.75 -0.61 -5.58
CA LEU A 117 19.15 0.07 -4.36
C LEU A 117 20.67 -0.05 -4.24
N ASP A 118 21.38 0.86 -4.92
CA ASP A 118 22.82 0.95 -4.80
C ASP A 118 23.23 1.33 -3.36
N LYS A 119 24.53 1.36 -3.10
CA LYS A 119 25.04 1.70 -1.77
C LYS A 119 24.56 3.08 -1.31
N SER A 120 24.47 4.06 -2.21
CA SER A 120 24.04 5.43 -1.89
C SER A 120 22.57 5.44 -1.46
N MET A 121 21.70 4.79 -2.24
CA MET A 121 20.28 4.68 -1.94
C MET A 121 20.04 3.96 -0.60
N ASN A 122 20.77 2.87 -0.33
CA ASN A 122 20.67 2.16 0.94
C ASN A 122 21.07 3.04 2.13
N GLU A 123 22.12 3.85 2.01
CA GLU A 123 22.50 4.80 3.07
C GLU A 123 21.44 5.87 3.30
N LYS A 124 20.74 6.31 2.24
CA LYS A 124 19.60 7.24 2.38
C LYS A 124 18.40 6.57 3.04
N LEU A 125 18.07 5.33 2.66
CA LEU A 125 16.96 4.56 3.26
C LEU A 125 17.13 4.31 4.76
N LYS A 126 18.37 4.16 5.25
CA LYS A 126 18.66 4.05 6.70
C LYS A 126 18.27 5.29 7.51
N ARG A 127 18.16 6.45 6.87
CA ARG A 127 17.74 7.71 7.53
C ARG A 127 16.22 7.86 7.58
N ILE A 128 15.52 7.13 6.72
CA ILE A 128 14.06 7.12 6.71
C ILE A 128 13.56 6.21 7.82
N ARG A 129 12.58 6.71 8.56
CA ARG A 129 11.93 5.94 9.61
C ARG A 129 11.06 4.83 9.00
N ASN A 130 11.37 3.59 9.35
CA ASN A 130 10.59 2.39 9.02
C ASN A 130 10.15 2.30 7.54
N PRO A 131 11.09 2.18 6.57
CA PRO A 131 10.74 1.97 5.17
C PRO A 131 9.83 0.74 5.03
N TRP A 132 8.82 0.88 4.18
CA TRP A 132 7.86 -0.18 3.92
C TRP A 132 7.97 -0.66 2.48
N ILE A 133 8.26 -1.94 2.27
CA ILE A 133 8.38 -2.51 0.94
C ILE A 133 7.02 -3.01 0.47
N LEU A 134 6.67 -2.68 -0.77
CA LEU A 134 5.46 -3.13 -1.45
C LEU A 134 5.88 -4.07 -2.59
N THR A 135 5.35 -5.30 -2.56
CA THR A 135 5.60 -6.31 -3.59
C THR A 135 4.29 -6.73 -4.22
N THR A 136 4.22 -6.67 -5.55
CA THR A 136 3.16 -7.31 -6.33
C THR A 136 3.67 -8.64 -6.87
N VAL A 137 3.10 -9.73 -6.39
CA VAL A 137 3.45 -11.09 -6.80
C VAL A 137 2.64 -11.49 -8.03
N THR A 138 3.37 -12.02 -8.99
CA THR A 138 2.96 -12.44 -10.32
C THR A 138 3.59 -13.79 -10.64
N LYS A 139 3.07 -14.49 -11.65
CA LYS A 139 3.67 -15.75 -12.12
C LYS A 139 5.13 -15.59 -12.55
N GLU A 140 5.56 -14.39 -12.90
CA GLU A 140 6.93 -14.08 -13.34
C GLU A 140 7.94 -13.86 -12.20
N ASN A 141 7.50 -13.53 -10.98
CA ASN A 141 8.40 -13.18 -9.86
C ASN A 141 8.13 -13.95 -8.56
N VAL A 142 7.19 -14.90 -8.55
CA VAL A 142 6.83 -15.66 -7.33
C VAL A 142 8.03 -16.43 -6.76
N GLU A 143 8.91 -16.95 -7.61
CA GLU A 143 10.12 -17.67 -7.19
C GLU A 143 11.18 -16.76 -6.56
N ASP A 144 11.15 -15.45 -6.86
CA ASP A 144 12.09 -14.47 -6.30
C ASP A 144 11.71 -14.03 -4.88
N LEU A 145 10.56 -14.45 -4.35
CA LEU A 145 10.09 -14.05 -3.02
C LEU A 145 11.07 -14.39 -1.90
N ASN A 146 11.80 -15.51 -2.00
CA ASN A 146 12.81 -15.87 -1.01
C ASN A 146 14.03 -14.92 -1.03
N VAL A 147 14.42 -14.44 -2.21
CA VAL A 147 15.49 -13.44 -2.36
C VAL A 147 15.05 -12.11 -1.74
N LEU A 148 13.80 -11.71 -1.99
CA LEU A 148 13.23 -10.53 -1.34
C LEU A 148 13.16 -10.71 0.16
N ALA A 149 12.71 -11.86 0.66
CA ALA A 149 12.63 -12.15 2.09
C ALA A 149 14.00 -12.00 2.78
N ALA A 150 15.09 -12.45 2.17
CA ALA A 150 16.43 -12.24 2.71
C ALA A 150 16.78 -10.75 2.80
N PHE A 151 16.53 -9.98 1.74
CA PHE A 151 16.74 -8.52 1.75
C PHE A 151 15.89 -7.81 2.81
N ILE A 152 14.62 -8.20 2.96
CA ILE A 152 13.70 -7.66 3.95
C ILE A 152 14.17 -8.00 5.37
N GLY A 153 14.52 -9.27 5.61
CA GLY A 153 15.00 -9.77 6.89
C GLY A 153 16.27 -9.07 7.35
N MET A 154 17.28 -8.97 6.48
CA MET A 154 18.56 -8.31 6.77
C MET A 154 18.40 -6.85 7.23
N ASN A 155 17.36 -6.15 6.77
CA ASN A 155 17.12 -4.75 7.12
C ASN A 155 15.95 -4.56 8.09
N ASN A 156 15.24 -5.64 8.45
CA ASN A 156 14.01 -5.63 9.25
C ASN A 156 12.96 -4.60 8.78
N TYR A 157 12.84 -4.44 7.45
CA TYR A 157 11.90 -3.52 6.82
C TYR A 157 10.46 -4.01 6.93
N GLY A 158 9.51 -3.07 6.89
CA GLY A 158 8.11 -3.44 6.71
C GLY A 158 7.87 -4.05 5.35
N TRP A 159 6.94 -4.99 5.24
CA TRP A 159 6.69 -5.67 3.97
C TRP A 159 5.20 -5.97 3.76
N SER A 160 4.62 -5.42 2.70
CA SER A 160 3.31 -5.82 2.21
C SER A 160 3.46 -6.60 0.91
N ILE A 161 3.04 -7.86 0.96
CA ILE A 161 2.96 -8.75 -0.19
C ILE A 161 1.52 -8.70 -0.70
N THR A 162 1.35 -8.44 -1.99
CA THR A 162 0.03 -8.45 -2.62
C THR A 162 0.07 -9.24 -3.90
N THR A 163 -1.05 -9.83 -4.29
CA THR A 163 -1.22 -10.37 -5.64
C THR A 163 -2.06 -9.41 -6.46
N ASP A 164 -2.00 -9.56 -7.78
CA ASP A 164 -3.00 -8.97 -8.65
C ASP A 164 -4.41 -9.45 -8.26
N TYR A 165 -5.25 -8.55 -7.73
CA TYR A 165 -6.62 -8.83 -7.32
C TYR A 165 -7.55 -9.09 -8.51
N PHE A 166 -7.12 -8.85 -9.76
CA PHE A 166 -7.92 -9.15 -10.94
C PHE A 166 -7.53 -10.48 -11.60
N GLY A 167 -6.54 -11.18 -11.05
CA GLY A 167 -6.24 -12.56 -11.42
C GLY A 167 -5.51 -12.72 -12.76
N ALA A 168 -5.14 -11.63 -13.44
CA ALA A 168 -4.51 -11.72 -14.77
C ALA A 168 -3.08 -12.23 -14.69
N THR A 169 -2.40 -11.92 -13.58
CA THR A 169 -0.97 -12.24 -13.39
C THR A 169 -0.72 -13.09 -12.14
N THR A 170 -1.75 -13.42 -11.37
CA THR A 170 -1.62 -14.19 -10.13
C THR A 170 -1.04 -15.58 -10.40
N PRO A 171 0.00 -16.01 -9.65
CA PRO A 171 0.52 -17.36 -9.75
C PRO A 171 -0.55 -18.42 -9.42
N HIS A 172 -0.27 -19.66 -9.80
CA HIS A 172 -1.02 -20.80 -9.29
C HIS A 172 -0.89 -20.86 -7.75
N TRP A 173 -1.97 -21.22 -7.06
CA TRP A 173 -2.05 -21.01 -5.61
C TRP A 173 -1.11 -21.93 -4.81
N GLU A 174 -0.80 -23.12 -5.31
CA GLU A 174 0.19 -24.05 -4.75
C GLU A 174 1.57 -23.41 -4.77
N VAL A 175 2.01 -22.92 -5.94
CA VAL A 175 3.31 -22.24 -6.13
C VAL A 175 3.41 -21.03 -5.21
N LEU A 176 2.34 -20.24 -5.12
CA LEU A 176 2.27 -19.09 -4.23
C LEU A 176 2.33 -19.49 -2.75
N SER A 177 1.63 -20.57 -2.36
CA SER A 177 1.62 -21.06 -0.99
C SER A 177 3.00 -21.55 -0.57
N GLU A 178 3.65 -22.37 -1.41
CA GLU A 178 5.01 -22.84 -1.17
C GLU A 178 6.00 -21.68 -1.04
N SER A 179 5.90 -20.69 -1.94
CA SER A 179 6.78 -19.52 -1.90
C SER A 179 6.56 -18.66 -0.65
N LEU A 180 5.32 -18.48 -0.20
CA LEU A 180 5.00 -17.76 1.04
C LEU A 180 5.48 -18.50 2.30
N LEU A 181 5.45 -19.84 2.31
CA LEU A 181 6.06 -20.63 3.39
C LEU A 181 7.59 -20.48 3.38
N GLY A 182 8.20 -20.46 2.19
CA GLY A 182 9.61 -20.15 2.00
C GLY A 182 9.99 -18.78 2.57
N VAL A 183 9.19 -17.75 2.29
CA VAL A 183 9.35 -16.40 2.86
C VAL A 183 9.41 -16.45 4.39
N VAL A 184 8.46 -17.12 5.04
CA VAL A 184 8.42 -17.22 6.50
C VAL A 184 9.65 -17.98 7.02
N SER A 185 10.11 -19.03 6.33
CA SER A 185 11.33 -19.75 6.70
C SER A 185 12.57 -18.86 6.62
N VAL A 186 12.74 -18.10 5.54
CA VAL A 186 13.90 -17.22 5.35
C VAL A 186 13.90 -16.11 6.39
N LEU A 187 12.76 -15.47 6.67
CA LEU A 187 12.68 -14.37 7.64
C LEU A 187 13.05 -14.78 9.07
N LYS A 188 12.86 -16.06 9.45
CA LYS A 188 13.27 -16.58 10.76
C LYS A 188 14.79 -16.52 10.97
N GLU A 189 15.56 -16.74 9.90
CA GLU A 189 17.03 -16.71 9.96
C GLU A 189 17.57 -15.30 10.24
N PHE A 190 16.74 -14.26 10.13
CA PHE A 190 17.10 -12.86 10.34
C PHE A 190 16.46 -12.23 11.59
N ASP A 191 15.87 -13.01 12.49
CA ASP A 191 15.14 -12.49 13.68
C ASP A 191 14.13 -11.39 13.30
N TYR A 192 13.41 -11.62 12.20
CA TYR A 192 12.52 -10.62 11.63
C TYR A 192 11.32 -10.32 12.54
N ASP A 193 10.96 -9.05 12.65
CA ASP A 193 9.73 -8.64 13.34
C ASP A 193 8.49 -8.95 12.50
N PHE A 194 7.90 -10.11 12.73
CA PHE A 194 6.69 -10.58 12.06
C PHE A 194 5.45 -9.70 12.28
N THR A 195 5.50 -8.66 13.13
CA THR A 195 4.43 -7.64 13.19
C THR A 195 4.46 -6.67 12.01
N LYS A 196 5.56 -6.67 11.25
CA LYS A 196 5.80 -5.79 10.11
C LYS A 196 5.53 -6.44 8.74
N ILE A 197 4.88 -7.60 8.70
CA ILE A 197 4.48 -8.26 7.45
C ILE A 197 2.97 -8.26 7.24
N SER A 198 2.54 -8.07 6.00
CA SER A 198 1.14 -8.22 5.58
C SER A 198 1.03 -8.95 4.25
N PHE A 199 -0.09 -9.64 4.05
CA PHE A 199 -0.38 -10.33 2.80
C PHE A 199 -1.85 -10.22 2.42
N ASN A 200 -2.19 -9.59 1.28
CA ASN A 200 -3.57 -9.56 0.76
C ASN A 200 -4.67 -9.32 1.84
N ASN A 201 -4.65 -8.16 2.50
CA ASN A 201 -5.48 -7.79 3.65
C ASN A 201 -5.20 -8.54 4.97
N PHE A 202 -4.35 -9.54 5.05
CA PHE A 202 -3.91 -10.07 6.34
C PHE A 202 -2.84 -9.17 6.97
N SER A 203 -3.05 -8.80 8.24
CA SER A 203 -2.03 -8.19 9.09
C SER A 203 -2.26 -8.56 10.56
N VAL A 204 -1.18 -8.68 11.32
CA VAL A 204 -1.23 -8.93 12.77
C VAL A 204 -1.21 -7.65 13.60
N LYS A 205 -1.15 -6.47 12.95
CA LYS A 205 -1.17 -5.18 13.64
C LYS A 205 -2.50 -5.01 14.39
N SER A 206 -2.43 -4.68 15.67
CA SER A 206 -3.59 -4.57 16.57
C SER A 206 -4.62 -3.52 16.15
N ASN A 207 -4.21 -2.51 15.39
CA ASN A 207 -5.08 -1.46 14.86
C ASN A 207 -5.63 -1.75 13.45
N PHE A 208 -5.30 -2.90 12.87
CA PHE A 208 -5.84 -3.31 11.59
C PHE A 208 -7.30 -3.75 11.74
N SER A 209 -8.17 -3.31 10.84
CA SER A 209 -9.61 -3.62 10.88
C SER A 209 -10.21 -3.86 9.49
N GLY A 210 -9.39 -4.39 8.58
CA GLY A 210 -9.76 -4.66 7.19
C GLY A 210 -9.78 -3.42 6.30
N CYS A 211 -10.16 -3.66 5.04
CA CYS A 211 -10.28 -2.60 4.04
C CYS A 211 -11.46 -1.66 4.37
N LYS A 212 -11.21 -0.35 4.34
CA LYS A 212 -12.17 0.74 4.57
C LYS A 212 -12.50 1.54 3.30
N ALA A 213 -12.25 0.94 2.14
CA ALA A 213 -12.53 1.54 0.84
C ALA A 213 -13.99 2.03 0.75
N GLY A 214 -14.16 3.27 0.31
CA GLY A 214 -15.45 3.96 0.20
C GLY A 214 -15.96 4.60 1.50
N ASN A 215 -15.33 4.36 2.65
CA ASN A 215 -15.66 5.00 3.92
C ASN A 215 -14.51 5.93 4.37
N GLU A 216 -13.65 5.46 5.27
CA GLU A 216 -12.46 6.18 5.75
C GLU A 216 -11.32 6.24 4.73
N MET A 217 -11.31 5.32 3.76
CA MET A 217 -10.34 5.30 2.66
C MET A 217 -11.05 5.51 1.33
N PHE A 218 -10.47 6.35 0.47
CA PHE A 218 -10.93 6.59 -0.88
C PHE A 218 -9.74 6.99 -1.76
N ALA A 219 -9.93 7.03 -3.08
CA ALA A 219 -8.92 7.48 -4.01
C ALA A 219 -9.36 8.77 -4.71
N VAL A 220 -8.41 9.65 -4.99
CA VAL A 220 -8.62 10.93 -5.68
C VAL A 220 -7.79 10.89 -6.96
N ALA A 221 -8.47 10.94 -8.11
CA ALA A 221 -7.83 10.97 -9.42
C ALA A 221 -7.28 12.38 -9.75
N PRO A 222 -6.36 12.52 -10.72
CA PRO A 222 -5.77 13.83 -11.08
C PRO A 222 -6.78 14.92 -11.45
N ASN A 223 -7.95 14.53 -11.95
CA ASN A 223 -9.05 15.45 -12.31
C ASN A 223 -9.96 15.83 -11.13
N GLY A 224 -9.65 15.38 -9.91
CA GLY A 224 -10.44 15.64 -8.71
C GLY A 224 -11.57 14.65 -8.43
N ASN A 225 -11.84 13.69 -9.32
CA ASN A 225 -12.88 12.68 -9.09
C ASN A 225 -12.48 11.75 -7.94
N ILE A 226 -13.46 11.43 -7.10
CA ILE A 226 -13.29 10.59 -5.90
C ILE A 226 -13.89 9.20 -6.16
N TYR A 227 -13.12 8.17 -5.85
CA TYR A 227 -13.47 6.75 -6.03
C TYR A 227 -13.34 6.01 -4.70
N ARG A 228 -14.02 4.87 -4.54
CA ARG A 228 -13.89 4.08 -3.29
C ARG A 228 -12.51 3.47 -3.14
N CYS A 229 -11.87 3.12 -4.27
CA CYS A 229 -10.57 2.48 -4.33
C CYS A 229 -9.78 2.98 -5.53
N GLN A 230 -8.44 2.97 -5.43
CA GLN A 230 -7.53 3.32 -6.52
C GLN A 230 -7.75 2.50 -7.80
N THR A 231 -8.13 1.22 -7.67
CA THR A 231 -8.38 0.34 -8.83
C THR A 231 -9.70 0.63 -9.53
N GLU A 232 -10.50 1.59 -9.04
CA GLU A 232 -11.73 2.06 -9.67
C GLU A 232 -11.53 3.35 -10.48
N ILE A 233 -10.38 4.01 -10.36
CA ILE A 233 -10.08 5.24 -11.11
C ILE A 233 -10.26 4.99 -12.63
N GLY A 234 -10.96 5.90 -13.30
CA GLY A 234 -11.28 5.80 -14.73
C GLY A 234 -12.49 4.91 -15.05
N LYS A 235 -13.16 4.31 -14.05
CA LYS A 235 -14.42 3.56 -14.23
C LYS A 235 -15.63 4.46 -13.96
N PRO A 236 -16.82 4.15 -14.48
CA PRO A 236 -18.04 4.95 -14.23
C PRO A 236 -18.66 4.64 -12.85
N CYS A 237 -17.88 4.77 -11.77
CA CYS A 237 -18.32 4.47 -10.41
C CYS A 237 -17.77 5.44 -9.36
N GLU A 238 -17.59 6.69 -9.77
CA GLU A 238 -17.23 7.82 -8.91
C GLU A 238 -18.25 8.00 -7.78
N ILE A 239 -17.77 8.45 -6.62
CA ILE A 239 -18.57 8.73 -5.42
C ILE A 239 -18.60 10.22 -5.07
N GLY A 240 -17.97 11.06 -5.88
CA GLY A 240 -17.92 12.51 -5.71
C GLY A 240 -16.75 13.15 -6.46
N ASN A 241 -16.52 14.43 -6.17
CA ASN A 241 -15.41 15.21 -6.68
C ASN A 241 -14.93 16.19 -5.59
N VAL A 242 -13.65 16.55 -5.56
CA VAL A 242 -13.10 17.50 -4.56
C VAL A 242 -13.79 18.87 -4.55
N HIS A 243 -14.40 19.29 -5.66
CA HIS A 243 -15.13 20.55 -5.78
C HIS A 243 -16.49 20.52 -5.06
N ASP A 244 -17.19 19.39 -5.16
CA ASP A 244 -18.59 19.26 -4.73
C ASP A 244 -18.75 18.40 -3.46
N GLY A 245 -17.66 17.76 -3.03
CA GLY A 245 -17.66 16.76 -1.96
C GLY A 245 -17.95 15.34 -2.46
N TYR A 246 -18.12 14.42 -1.53
CA TYR A 246 -18.36 13.01 -1.83
C TYR A 246 -19.35 12.37 -0.86
N THR A 247 -20.01 11.32 -1.32
CA THR A 247 -20.88 10.50 -0.46
C THR A 247 -20.16 9.20 -0.13
N PRO A 248 -19.87 8.91 1.15
CA PRO A 248 -19.31 7.63 1.55
C PRO A 248 -20.15 6.46 1.05
N LYS A 249 -19.51 5.51 0.38
CA LYS A 249 -20.12 4.31 -0.18
C LYS A 249 -19.21 3.12 0.10
N GLY A 250 -19.23 2.69 1.36
CA GLY A 250 -18.46 1.56 1.84
C GLY A 250 -18.71 0.29 1.04
N MET A 251 -17.71 -0.59 1.04
CA MET A 251 -17.83 -1.92 0.45
C MET A 251 -18.29 -2.94 1.51
N CYS A 252 -19.27 -3.78 1.16
CA CYS A 252 -19.82 -4.76 2.10
C CYS A 252 -18.84 -5.91 2.40
N ALA A 253 -18.79 -6.34 3.67
CA ALA A 253 -18.10 -7.55 4.08
C ALA A 253 -18.80 -8.81 3.53
N LYS A 254 -18.03 -9.88 3.25
CA LYS A 254 -18.53 -11.15 2.71
C LYS A 254 -18.91 -12.12 3.85
N LYS A 255 -20.03 -12.84 3.70
CA LYS A 255 -20.57 -13.78 4.73
C LYS A 255 -19.71 -15.03 4.99
N GLU A 256 -18.80 -15.38 4.09
CA GLU A 256 -17.98 -16.61 4.17
C GLU A 256 -16.91 -16.62 5.27
N CYS A 257 -16.84 -15.58 6.10
CA CYS A 257 -15.83 -15.43 7.15
C CYS A 257 -16.28 -15.93 8.53
N ASP A 258 -17.56 -16.28 8.69
CA ASP A 258 -18.11 -16.74 9.98
C ASP A 258 -17.41 -18.03 10.44
N GLY A 259 -16.89 -18.03 11.67
CA GLY A 259 -16.14 -19.16 12.24
C GLY A 259 -14.71 -19.35 11.68
N CYS A 260 -14.21 -18.48 10.81
CA CYS A 260 -12.85 -18.58 10.28
C CYS A 260 -11.80 -18.19 11.33
N SER A 261 -10.80 -19.06 11.53
CA SER A 261 -9.75 -18.92 12.57
C SER A 261 -8.85 -17.68 12.42
N VAL A 262 -8.76 -17.11 11.23
CA VAL A 262 -7.91 -15.93 10.93
C VAL A 262 -8.73 -14.68 10.59
N SER A 263 -10.06 -14.74 10.74
CA SER A 263 -10.96 -13.63 10.40
C SER A 263 -10.65 -12.34 11.18
N GLY A 264 -10.18 -12.46 12.43
CA GLY A 264 -9.75 -11.32 13.25
C GLY A 264 -8.46 -10.63 12.80
N PHE A 265 -7.73 -11.19 11.82
CA PHE A 265 -6.50 -10.62 11.27
C PHE A 265 -6.63 -10.27 9.78
N CYS A 266 -7.42 -11.05 9.04
CA CYS A 266 -7.70 -10.83 7.63
C CYS A 266 -8.86 -9.86 7.41
N HIS A 267 -9.88 -9.88 8.28
CA HIS A 267 -11.12 -9.11 8.15
C HIS A 267 -11.83 -9.27 6.80
N GLY A 268 -11.59 -10.39 6.12
CA GLY A 268 -12.06 -10.64 4.78
C GLY A 268 -11.12 -10.08 3.71
N TRP A 269 -11.16 -10.72 2.54
CA TRP A 269 -10.35 -10.35 1.39
C TRP A 269 -10.90 -9.10 0.68
N CYS A 270 -10.15 -8.59 -0.30
CA CYS A 270 -10.48 -7.36 -1.04
C CYS A 270 -11.92 -7.35 -1.57
N PRO A 271 -12.82 -6.46 -1.10
CA PRO A 271 -14.23 -6.52 -1.49
C PRO A 271 -14.52 -6.33 -2.99
N LEU A 272 -13.54 -5.85 -3.77
CA LEU A 272 -13.64 -5.69 -5.24
C LEU A 272 -13.38 -6.98 -6.00
N TYR A 273 -12.76 -7.97 -5.38
CA TYR A 273 -12.56 -9.26 -6.01
C TYR A 273 -13.94 -9.97 -6.13
N TYR A 274 -14.16 -10.68 -7.23
CA TYR A 274 -15.52 -11.05 -7.65
C TYR A 274 -15.82 -12.54 -7.49
N LYS A 275 -14.81 -13.39 -7.34
CA LYS A 275 -15.04 -14.84 -7.18
C LYS A 275 -15.34 -15.17 -5.72
N THR A 276 -16.48 -15.84 -5.51
CA THR A 276 -16.93 -16.39 -4.23
C THR A 276 -17.26 -17.87 -4.43
N PRO A 277 -16.65 -18.82 -3.69
CA PRO A 277 -15.65 -18.59 -2.64
C PRO A 277 -14.33 -18.04 -3.20
N ASN A 278 -13.58 -17.27 -2.40
CA ASN A 278 -12.30 -16.74 -2.85
C ASN A 278 -11.20 -17.82 -2.81
N PRO A 279 -10.56 -18.17 -3.94
CA PRO A 279 -9.47 -19.15 -3.98
C PRO A 279 -8.27 -18.75 -3.12
N MET A 280 -8.06 -17.47 -2.84
CA MET A 280 -6.99 -16.95 -1.98
C MET A 280 -7.21 -17.21 -0.49
N CYS A 281 -8.41 -17.61 -0.07
CA CYS A 281 -8.71 -17.81 1.36
C CYS A 281 -7.80 -18.86 2.00
N ASN A 282 -7.53 -19.96 1.30
CA ASN A 282 -6.64 -21.01 1.80
C ASN A 282 -5.18 -20.54 1.87
N VAL A 283 -4.70 -19.82 0.85
CA VAL A 283 -3.35 -19.25 0.83
C VAL A 283 -3.15 -18.25 1.98
N ILE A 284 -4.12 -17.37 2.21
CA ILE A 284 -4.09 -16.40 3.32
C ILE A 284 -4.08 -17.14 4.66
N LYS A 285 -4.93 -18.16 4.85
CA LYS A 285 -4.97 -18.96 6.09
C LYS A 285 -3.62 -19.63 6.36
N LEU A 286 -3.02 -20.24 5.35
CA LEU A 286 -1.71 -20.90 5.46
C LEU A 286 -0.65 -19.91 5.94
N PHE A 287 -0.50 -18.79 5.22
CA PHE A 287 0.46 -17.75 5.56
C PHE A 287 0.20 -17.15 6.95
N ALA A 288 -1.05 -16.82 7.25
CA ALA A 288 -1.46 -16.22 8.51
C ALA A 288 -1.14 -17.10 9.71
N ASN A 289 -1.41 -18.40 9.62
CA ASN A 289 -1.15 -19.33 10.71
C ASN A 289 0.34 -19.40 11.06
N ASP A 290 1.22 -19.36 10.07
CA ASP A 290 2.66 -19.41 10.29
C ASP A 290 3.20 -18.08 10.85
N VAL A 291 2.77 -16.94 10.32
CA VAL A 291 3.10 -15.63 10.89
C VAL A 291 2.65 -15.53 12.35
N LEU A 292 1.42 -15.95 12.66
CA LEU A 292 0.87 -15.90 14.02
C LEU A 292 1.64 -16.78 15.01
N LYS A 293 2.18 -17.92 14.57
CA LYS A 293 3.05 -18.76 15.42
C LYS A 293 4.31 -18.00 15.80
N GLU A 294 4.94 -17.32 14.84
CA GLU A 294 6.19 -16.58 15.12
C GLU A 294 5.96 -15.34 15.99
N VAL A 295 4.87 -14.59 15.75
CA VAL A 295 4.51 -13.45 16.62
C VAL A 295 4.30 -13.91 18.08
N LYS A 296 3.64 -15.06 18.31
CA LYS A 296 3.42 -15.59 19.65
C LYS A 296 4.69 -16.03 20.38
N LYS A 297 5.74 -16.45 19.66
CA LYS A 297 7.02 -16.85 20.27
C LYS A 297 7.78 -15.66 20.83
N HIS A 298 7.71 -14.51 20.14
CA HIS A 298 8.44 -13.29 20.51
C HIS A 298 7.66 -12.36 21.47
N ALA A 299 6.40 -12.70 21.78
CA ALA A 299 5.56 -11.96 22.73
C ALA A 299 5.73 -12.39 24.20
N LYS A 300 6.67 -13.31 24.48
CA LYS A 300 7.04 -13.77 25.82
C LYS A 300 8.41 -13.22 26.21
#